data_AF-A0A2M7DKE3-F1
#
_entry.id   AF-A0A2M7DKE3-F1
#
_cell.length_a   1.000
_cell.length_b   1.000
_cell.length_c   1.000
_cell.angle_alpha   90.00
_cell.angle_beta   90.00
_cell.angle_gamma   90.00
#
_symmetry.space_group_name_H-M   'P 1'
#
loop_
_entity.id
_entity.type
_entity.pdbx_description
1 polymer ?
#
loop_
_entity_poly.entity_id
_entity_poly.type
_entity_poly.pdbx_seq_one_letter_code
_entity_poly.pdbx_strand_id
1 'polypeptide(L)'
;MAVNLQYKKDSDKSKSTNKSDLSFDLIIKKINLYLNKFSGVPLREKLFFIQHLGIMLKAGISMSTAINTLSQESENKYFKKILIDIANSVTKGTSLSASLKPYSHIFGELFISMIDAGELSGKLEEVLAQLYIQLKKQHELISKVKGAMTYPAVIIVAMMGIGTFMLVFVVPKITSMFADFNAELPLPTKILISVSNTLVTHGLIVLFILILFIFMIVKILKTYKGKYYMQALLLKTPIFSSIIKKINLAKFARTISSLLKTDIMIIKTFKITGNVMGNLHYRKALMDMAEKIKKGGQINEVIKNYPKLFPPIVVQMVTIGEQTGELDNILLELAEFYENEVDQTMNNLPSIIEPILILFLGCAVGAMAVAIVMPMYSITTAIS
;
A
#
# COMPACT_ATOMS: atom_id res chain seq x y z
N MET A 1 39.17 -4.55 -66.35
CA MET A 1 39.84 -4.16 -65.09
C MET A 1 38.85 -3.46 -64.16
N ALA A 2 37.73 -4.10 -63.81
CA ALA A 2 36.64 -3.48 -63.04
C ALA A 2 35.75 -4.51 -62.30
N VAL A 3 36.30 -5.64 -61.86
CA VAL A 3 35.53 -6.65 -61.09
C VAL A 3 36.21 -7.03 -59.76
N ASN A 4 37.44 -6.56 -59.50
CA ASN A 4 38.20 -6.91 -58.28
C ASN A 4 38.22 -5.83 -57.18
N LEU A 5 37.34 -4.82 -57.25
CA LEU A 5 37.24 -3.77 -56.22
C LEU A 5 35.97 -3.85 -55.35
N GLN A 6 35.01 -4.72 -55.70
CA GLN A 6 33.80 -4.91 -54.87
C GLN A 6 34.00 -5.97 -53.78
N TYR A 7 34.84 -6.99 -54.00
CA TYR A 7 35.00 -8.11 -53.07
C TYR A 7 35.91 -7.84 -51.86
N LYS A 8 36.58 -6.68 -51.82
CA LYS A 8 37.42 -6.26 -50.67
C LYS A 8 36.74 -5.23 -49.77
N LYS A 9 35.49 -4.85 -50.06
CA LYS A 9 34.75 -3.85 -49.26
C LYS A 9 33.66 -4.45 -48.36
N ASP A 10 33.27 -5.70 -48.60
CA ASP A 10 32.23 -6.39 -47.83
C ASP A 10 32.77 -7.46 -46.85
N SER A 11 34.07 -7.78 -46.87
CA SER A 11 34.69 -8.68 -45.87
C SER A 11 35.29 -7.97 -44.66
N ASP A 12 35.31 -6.63 -44.64
CA ASP A 12 35.84 -5.82 -43.51
C ASP A 12 34.74 -5.09 -42.70
N LYS A 13 33.46 -5.36 -42.97
CA LYS A 13 32.34 -4.83 -42.16
C LYS A 13 31.92 -5.74 -41.00
N SER A 14 32.58 -6.90 -40.81
CA SER A 14 32.16 -7.90 -39.82
C SER A 14 33.09 -8.01 -38.60
N LYS A 15 33.95 -7.04 -38.28
CA LYS A 15 34.84 -7.12 -37.10
C LYS A 15 35.21 -5.74 -36.53
N SER A 16 34.20 -4.99 -36.09
CA SER A 16 34.43 -3.98 -35.05
C SER A 16 33.21 -3.89 -34.13
N THR A 17 32.91 -4.97 -33.40
CA THR A 17 32.16 -4.84 -32.15
C THR A 17 33.03 -4.01 -31.21
N ASN A 18 32.76 -2.71 -31.22
CA ASN A 18 33.53 -1.70 -30.55
C ASN A 18 33.59 -2.03 -29.06
N LYS A 19 34.79 -2.05 -28.48
CA LYS A 19 35.01 -2.37 -27.05
C LYS A 19 34.22 -1.41 -26.14
N SER A 20 33.90 -0.22 -26.65
CA SER A 20 32.99 0.76 -26.05
C SER A 20 31.53 0.28 -26.01
N ASP A 21 30.99 -0.30 -27.08
CA ASP A 21 29.58 -0.72 -27.15
C ASP A 21 29.31 -1.89 -26.21
N LEU A 22 30.27 -2.81 -26.08
CA LEU A 22 30.22 -3.89 -25.10
C LEU A 22 30.25 -3.35 -23.66
N SER A 23 31.00 -2.27 -23.41
CA SER A 23 31.08 -1.63 -22.09
C SER A 23 29.82 -0.83 -21.75
N PHE A 24 29.22 -0.13 -22.72
CA PHE A 24 27.97 0.60 -22.54
C PHE A 24 26.80 -0.35 -22.31
N ASP A 25 26.71 -1.46 -23.06
CA ASP A 25 25.64 -2.45 -22.88
C ASP A 25 25.76 -3.18 -21.53
N LEU A 26 26.99 -3.40 -21.04
CA LEU A 26 27.26 -3.88 -19.67
C LEU A 26 26.87 -2.86 -18.58
N ILE A 27 27.09 -1.57 -18.83
CA ILE A 27 26.71 -0.48 -17.91
C ILE A 27 25.18 -0.34 -17.88
N ILE A 28 24.49 -0.37 -19.02
CA ILE A 28 23.03 -0.35 -19.11
C ILE A 28 22.43 -1.59 -18.45
N LYS A 29 23.01 -2.79 -18.64
CA LYS A 29 22.60 -3.99 -17.89
C LYS A 29 22.80 -3.82 -16.39
N LYS A 30 23.91 -3.25 -15.93
CA LYS A 30 24.16 -2.99 -14.50
C LYS A 30 23.19 -1.96 -13.91
N ILE A 31 22.93 -0.87 -14.63
CA ILE A 31 21.98 0.17 -14.23
C ILE A 31 20.55 -0.37 -14.20
N ASN A 32 20.14 -1.13 -15.21
CA ASN A 32 18.82 -1.75 -15.28
C ASN A 32 18.67 -2.85 -14.21
N LEU A 33 19.74 -3.56 -13.84
CA LEU A 33 19.73 -4.47 -12.69
C LEU A 33 19.65 -3.74 -11.34
N TYR A 34 20.28 -2.56 -11.21
CA TYR A 34 20.19 -1.73 -10.01
C TYR A 34 18.81 -1.07 -9.86
N LEU A 35 18.22 -0.61 -10.97
CA LEU A 35 16.86 -0.07 -11.03
C LEU A 35 15.81 -1.16 -10.81
N ASN A 36 15.99 -2.36 -11.33
CA ASN A 36 15.11 -3.50 -11.05
C ASN A 36 15.24 -4.05 -9.63
N LYS A 37 16.33 -3.72 -8.91
CA LYS A 37 16.43 -3.97 -7.47
C LYS A 37 15.52 -3.02 -6.66
N PHE A 38 15.15 -1.88 -7.24
CA PHE A 38 14.19 -0.93 -6.69
C PHE A 38 12.74 -1.19 -7.12
N SER A 39 12.51 -1.86 -8.26
CA SER A 39 11.18 -2.34 -8.64
C SER A 39 10.88 -3.66 -7.90
N GLY A 40 10.00 -3.60 -6.89
CA GLY A 40 9.58 -4.80 -6.18
C GLY A 40 8.94 -5.83 -7.12
N VAL A 41 8.97 -7.11 -6.74
CA VAL A 41 8.31 -8.17 -7.51
C VAL A 41 6.78 -7.95 -7.48
N PRO A 42 6.11 -7.83 -8.64
CA PRO A 42 4.66 -7.69 -8.72
C PRO A 42 3.93 -8.83 -8.01
N LEU A 43 2.76 -8.55 -7.45
CA LEU A 43 1.96 -9.61 -6.82
C LEU A 43 1.56 -10.70 -7.82
N ARG A 44 1.23 -10.31 -9.06
CA ARG A 44 0.84 -11.25 -10.12
C ARG A 44 1.90 -12.33 -10.36
N GLU A 45 3.16 -11.95 -10.39
CA GLU A 45 4.31 -12.87 -10.52
C GLU A 45 4.39 -13.85 -9.35
N LYS A 46 4.15 -13.38 -8.11
CA LYS A 46 4.14 -14.25 -6.93
C LYS A 46 2.97 -15.23 -6.95
N LEU A 47 1.77 -14.75 -7.32
CA LEU A 47 0.58 -15.60 -7.43
C LEU A 47 0.76 -16.66 -8.52
N PHE A 48 1.31 -16.28 -9.67
CA PHE A 48 1.69 -17.20 -10.74
C PHE A 48 2.65 -18.27 -10.22
N PHE A 49 3.76 -17.86 -9.59
CA PHE A 49 4.73 -18.77 -9.02
C PHE A 49 4.10 -19.78 -8.04
N ILE A 50 3.32 -19.31 -7.06
CA ILE A 50 2.69 -20.18 -6.05
C ILE A 50 1.73 -21.17 -6.71
N GLN A 51 0.85 -20.68 -7.58
CA GLN A 51 -0.19 -21.48 -8.22
C GLN A 51 0.42 -22.58 -9.09
N HIS A 52 1.37 -22.22 -9.95
CA HIS A 52 1.98 -23.20 -10.84
C HIS A 52 2.96 -24.12 -10.12
N LEU A 53 3.65 -23.64 -9.08
CA LEU A 53 4.46 -24.53 -8.23
C LEU A 53 3.59 -25.60 -7.59
N GLY A 54 2.43 -25.23 -7.02
CA GLY A 54 1.49 -26.20 -6.44
C GLY A 54 1.00 -27.22 -7.48
N ILE A 55 0.62 -26.78 -8.67
CA ILE A 55 0.18 -27.66 -9.77
C ILE A 55 1.28 -28.64 -10.19
N MET A 56 2.51 -28.17 -10.34
CA MET A 56 3.65 -29.01 -10.76
C MET A 56 4.02 -30.03 -9.69
N LEU A 57 4.03 -29.63 -8.41
CA LEU A 57 4.29 -30.54 -7.30
C LEU A 57 3.19 -31.61 -7.18
N LYS A 58 1.92 -31.23 -7.35
CA LYS A 58 0.79 -32.17 -7.41
C LYS A 58 0.94 -33.19 -8.55
N ALA A 59 1.49 -32.76 -9.68
CA ALA A 59 1.78 -33.63 -10.82
C ALA A 59 3.03 -34.53 -10.63
N GLY A 60 3.67 -34.50 -9.45
CA GLY A 60 4.84 -35.31 -9.13
C GLY A 60 6.16 -34.76 -9.68
N ILE A 61 6.18 -33.52 -10.18
CA ILE A 61 7.42 -32.90 -10.65
C ILE A 61 8.27 -32.52 -9.42
N SER A 62 9.58 -32.79 -9.47
CA SER A 62 10.47 -32.43 -8.38
C SER A 62 10.53 -30.91 -8.15
N MET A 63 10.68 -30.50 -6.89
CA MET A 63 10.72 -29.10 -6.46
C MET A 63 11.73 -28.26 -7.25
N SER A 64 12.96 -28.75 -7.38
CA SER A 64 14.03 -28.07 -8.10
C SER A 64 13.69 -27.87 -9.57
N THR A 65 13.15 -28.89 -10.23
CA THR A 65 12.71 -28.83 -11.63
C THR A 65 11.56 -27.84 -11.78
N ALA A 66 10.56 -27.90 -10.90
CA ALA A 66 9.40 -27.01 -10.94
C ALA A 66 9.82 -25.53 -10.81
N ILE A 67 10.65 -25.20 -9.81
CA ILE A 67 11.13 -23.83 -9.61
C ILE A 67 12.00 -23.38 -10.79
N ASN A 68 12.86 -24.26 -11.34
CA ASN A 68 13.67 -23.93 -12.50
C ASN A 68 12.81 -23.64 -13.75
N THR A 69 11.79 -24.46 -14.03
CA THR A 69 10.83 -24.22 -15.11
C THR A 69 10.13 -22.88 -14.93
N LEU A 70 9.58 -22.61 -13.74
CA LEU A 70 8.90 -21.34 -13.44
C LEU A 70 9.83 -20.13 -13.52
N SER A 71 11.12 -20.31 -13.25
CA SER A 71 12.11 -19.26 -13.44
C SER A 71 12.28 -18.89 -14.93
N GLN A 72 12.11 -19.84 -15.84
CA GLN A 72 12.20 -19.57 -17.28
C GLN A 72 10.98 -18.82 -17.80
N GLU A 73 9.80 -19.12 -17.25
CA GLU A 73 8.51 -18.52 -17.60
C GLU A 73 8.28 -17.13 -16.97
N SER A 74 9.07 -16.72 -15.97
CA SER A 74 8.91 -15.40 -15.35
C SER A 74 9.33 -14.27 -16.30
N GLU A 75 8.41 -13.34 -16.55
CA GLU A 75 8.65 -12.13 -17.35
C GLU A 75 9.56 -11.14 -16.61
N ASN A 76 9.48 -11.11 -15.28
CA ASN A 76 10.29 -10.25 -14.45
C ASN A 76 11.73 -10.78 -14.29
N LYS A 77 12.68 -10.11 -14.95
CA LYS A 77 14.12 -10.44 -14.90
C LYS A 77 14.72 -10.50 -13.49
N TYR A 78 14.23 -9.66 -12.56
CA TYR A 78 14.70 -9.68 -11.17
C TYR A 78 14.15 -10.90 -10.42
N PHE A 79 12.87 -11.21 -10.60
CA PHE A 79 12.25 -12.39 -10.00
C PHE A 79 12.83 -13.70 -10.57
N LYS A 80 13.04 -13.77 -11.89
CA LYS A 80 13.76 -14.87 -12.55
C LYS A 80 15.10 -15.20 -11.88
N LYS A 81 15.93 -14.18 -11.61
CA LYS A 81 17.22 -14.37 -10.93
C LYS A 81 17.06 -14.97 -9.53
N ILE A 82 16.05 -14.50 -8.79
CA ILE A 82 15.74 -15.01 -7.45
C ILE A 82 15.29 -16.46 -7.52
N LEU A 83 14.39 -16.80 -8.45
CA LEU A 83 13.92 -18.17 -8.64
C LEU A 83 15.02 -19.13 -9.06
N ILE A 84 15.95 -18.70 -9.93
CA ILE A 84 17.14 -19.50 -10.29
C ILE A 84 18.01 -19.77 -9.05
N ASP A 85 18.26 -18.76 -8.22
CA ASP A 85 19.04 -18.93 -7.00
C ASP A 85 18.37 -19.86 -5.97
N ILE A 86 17.04 -19.73 -5.82
CA ILE A 86 16.25 -20.65 -5.00
C ILE A 86 16.31 -22.07 -5.57
N ALA A 87 16.12 -22.26 -6.87
CA ALA A 87 16.18 -23.57 -7.51
C ALA A 87 17.55 -24.25 -7.30
N ASN A 88 18.63 -23.48 -7.43
CA ASN A 88 20.00 -23.96 -7.17
C ASN A 88 20.20 -24.36 -5.71
N SER A 89 19.66 -23.58 -4.77
CA SER A 89 19.76 -23.87 -3.34
C SER A 89 19.00 -25.16 -3.00
N VAL A 90 17.75 -25.28 -3.46
CA VAL A 90 16.93 -26.49 -3.29
C VAL A 90 17.60 -27.71 -3.92
N THR A 91 18.23 -27.57 -5.09
CA THR A 91 18.99 -28.64 -5.74
C THR A 91 20.18 -29.11 -4.89
N LYS A 92 20.78 -28.20 -4.11
CA LYS A 92 21.85 -28.53 -3.15
C LYS A 92 21.34 -29.11 -1.83
N GLY A 93 20.02 -29.31 -1.69
CA GLY A 93 19.40 -29.94 -0.52
C GLY A 93 18.97 -28.96 0.58
N THR A 94 19.00 -27.64 0.36
CA THR A 94 18.40 -26.70 1.32
C THR A 94 16.88 -26.72 1.19
N SER A 95 16.15 -26.63 2.29
CA SER A 95 14.68 -26.51 2.24
C SER A 95 14.25 -25.25 1.46
N LEU A 96 13.06 -25.30 0.86
CA LEU A 96 12.47 -24.17 0.15
C LEU A 96 12.28 -22.97 1.10
N SER A 97 11.77 -23.19 2.31
CA SER A 97 11.62 -22.15 3.34
C SER A 97 12.95 -21.48 3.68
N ALA A 98 14.03 -22.25 3.84
CA ALA A 98 15.36 -21.71 4.08
C ALA A 98 15.90 -20.94 2.86
N SER A 99 15.65 -21.44 1.65
CA SER A 99 16.04 -20.80 0.39
C SER A 99 15.30 -19.47 0.14
N LEU A 100 14.07 -19.34 0.65
CA LEU A 100 13.26 -18.11 0.55
C LEU A 100 13.66 -17.04 1.58
N LYS A 101 14.27 -17.43 2.70
CA LYS A 101 14.59 -16.55 3.84
C LYS A 101 15.49 -15.35 3.49
N PRO A 102 16.55 -15.48 2.65
CA PRO A 102 17.32 -14.34 2.15
C PRO A 102 16.49 -13.30 1.39
N TYR A 103 15.33 -13.72 0.87
CA TYR A 103 14.40 -12.91 0.09
C TYR A 103 13.16 -12.51 0.89
N SER A 104 13.28 -12.41 2.22
CA SER A 104 12.16 -12.07 3.13
C SER A 104 11.52 -10.71 2.86
N HIS A 105 12.22 -9.75 2.27
CA HIS A 105 11.64 -8.48 1.81
C HIS A 105 10.67 -8.65 0.64
N ILE A 106 10.77 -9.76 -0.10
CA ILE A 106 9.92 -10.08 -1.25
C ILE A 106 8.78 -10.98 -0.81
N PHE A 107 9.08 -12.10 -0.15
CA PHE A 107 8.07 -13.10 0.22
C PHE A 107 7.32 -12.72 1.50
N GLY A 108 7.99 -12.08 2.45
CA GLY A 108 7.45 -11.77 3.77
C GLY A 108 7.45 -12.98 4.71
N GLU A 109 7.32 -12.71 6.00
CA GLU A 109 7.39 -13.73 7.06
C GLU A 109 6.22 -14.73 7.02
N LEU A 110 5.01 -14.26 6.69
CA LEU A 110 3.83 -15.12 6.56
C LEU A 110 4.02 -16.18 5.48
N PHE A 111 4.48 -15.78 4.29
CA PHE A 111 4.77 -16.69 3.18
C PHE A 111 5.78 -17.75 3.61
N ILE A 112 6.93 -17.32 4.12
CA ILE A 112 8.02 -18.22 4.49
C ILE A 112 7.57 -19.19 5.59
N SER A 113 6.82 -18.71 6.58
CA SER A 113 6.34 -19.54 7.69
C SER A 113 5.29 -20.57 7.27
N MET A 114 4.44 -20.23 6.31
CA MET A 114 3.50 -21.17 5.72
C MET A 114 4.25 -22.27 4.95
N ILE A 115 5.20 -21.90 4.09
CA ILE A 115 6.03 -22.87 3.36
C ILE A 115 6.80 -23.79 4.32
N ASP A 116 7.43 -23.23 5.36
CA ASP A 116 8.13 -23.98 6.43
C ASP A 116 7.22 -25.04 7.06
N ALA A 117 5.98 -24.68 7.40
CA ALA A 117 5.00 -25.61 7.95
C ALA A 117 4.57 -26.69 6.94
N GLY A 118 4.39 -26.31 5.67
CA GLY A 118 4.06 -27.24 4.58
C GLY A 118 5.17 -28.23 4.29
N GLU A 119 6.44 -27.81 4.39
CA GLU A 119 7.59 -28.70 4.24
C GLU A 119 7.70 -29.69 5.40
N LEU A 120 7.54 -29.22 6.64
CA LEU A 120 7.62 -30.08 7.83
C LEU A 120 6.46 -31.08 7.91
N SER A 121 5.27 -30.70 7.46
CA SER A 121 4.08 -31.57 7.47
C SER A 121 3.93 -32.43 6.21
N GLY A 122 4.75 -32.20 5.17
CA GLY A 122 4.58 -32.84 3.86
C GLY A 122 3.35 -32.37 3.08
N LYS A 123 2.60 -31.39 3.57
CA LYS A 123 1.36 -30.86 2.96
C LYS A 123 1.59 -29.61 2.10
N LEU A 124 2.75 -29.51 1.45
CA LEU A 124 3.15 -28.28 0.77
C LEU A 124 2.18 -27.84 -0.35
N GLU A 125 1.54 -28.79 -1.03
CA GLU A 125 0.51 -28.51 -2.04
C GLU A 125 -0.66 -27.71 -1.43
N GLU A 126 -1.22 -28.17 -0.32
CA GLU A 126 -2.33 -27.53 0.39
C GLU A 126 -1.93 -26.14 0.90
N VAL A 127 -0.71 -26.03 1.44
CA VAL A 127 -0.14 -24.76 1.90
C VAL A 127 0.01 -23.76 0.77
N LEU A 128 0.48 -24.18 -0.41
CA LEU A 128 0.59 -23.30 -1.59
C LEU A 128 -0.79 -22.82 -2.04
N ALA A 129 -1.80 -23.68 -2.04
CA ALA A 129 -3.18 -23.30 -2.33
C ALA A 129 -3.72 -22.26 -1.31
N GLN A 130 -3.51 -22.50 -0.01
CA GLN A 130 -3.93 -21.57 1.03
C GLN A 130 -3.19 -20.23 0.94
N LEU A 131 -1.89 -20.25 0.64
CA LEU A 131 -1.08 -19.06 0.45
C LEU A 131 -1.52 -18.25 -0.77
N TYR A 132 -1.92 -18.90 -1.86
CA TYR A 132 -2.52 -18.23 -3.02
C TYR A 132 -3.80 -17.48 -2.62
N ILE A 133 -4.73 -18.16 -1.93
CA ILE A 133 -5.99 -17.55 -1.46
C ILE A 133 -5.71 -16.37 -0.52
N GLN A 134 -4.80 -16.56 0.44
CA GLN A 134 -4.39 -15.54 1.41
C GLN A 134 -3.88 -14.27 0.72
N LEU A 135 -2.95 -14.41 -0.22
CA LEU A 135 -2.36 -13.27 -0.94
C LEU A 135 -3.37 -12.59 -1.86
N LYS A 136 -4.23 -13.37 -2.52
CA LYS A 136 -5.30 -12.84 -3.37
C LYS A 136 -6.29 -12.02 -2.55
N LYS A 137 -6.82 -12.55 -1.45
CA LYS A 137 -7.77 -11.86 -0.56
C LYS A 137 -7.17 -10.61 0.08
N GLN A 138 -5.92 -10.68 0.51
CA GLN A 138 -5.22 -9.51 1.04
C GLN A 138 -5.10 -8.39 -0.01
N HIS A 139 -4.84 -8.74 -1.27
CA HIS A 139 -4.76 -7.78 -2.34
C HIS A 139 -6.12 -7.20 -2.74
N GLU A 140 -7.16 -8.03 -2.82
CA GLU A 140 -8.55 -7.60 -3.04
C GLU A 140 -8.95 -6.56 -1.99
N LEU A 141 -8.72 -6.85 -0.70
CA LEU A 141 -8.99 -5.92 0.39
C LEU A 141 -8.25 -4.58 0.22
N ILE A 142 -6.95 -4.62 -0.07
CA ILE A 142 -6.14 -3.40 -0.28
C ILE A 142 -6.62 -2.63 -1.52
N SER A 143 -6.99 -3.33 -2.58
CA SER A 143 -7.44 -2.74 -3.84
C SER A 143 -8.79 -2.05 -3.67
N LYS A 144 -9.73 -2.66 -2.94
CA LYS A 144 -11.01 -2.02 -2.57
C LYS A 144 -10.79 -0.72 -1.82
N VAL A 145 -9.91 -0.74 -0.81
CA VAL A 145 -9.56 0.46 -0.03
C VAL A 145 -8.93 1.55 -0.92
N LYS A 146 -8.00 1.19 -1.80
CA LYS A 146 -7.38 2.14 -2.74
C LYS A 146 -8.38 2.70 -3.75
N GLY A 147 -9.25 1.85 -4.28
CA GLY A 147 -10.30 2.23 -5.23
C GLY A 147 -11.22 3.29 -4.65
N ALA A 148 -11.78 3.03 -3.46
CA ALA A 148 -12.67 3.97 -2.78
C ALA A 148 -12.02 5.32 -2.44
N MET A 149 -10.69 5.35 -2.21
CA MET A 149 -9.94 6.58 -1.94
C MET A 149 -9.60 7.39 -3.20
N THR A 150 -9.78 6.83 -4.40
CA THR A 150 -9.40 7.49 -5.66
C THR A 150 -10.32 8.69 -5.93
N TYR A 151 -11.62 8.53 -5.72
CA TYR A 151 -12.60 9.59 -5.96
C TYR A 151 -12.37 10.84 -5.07
N PRO A 152 -12.25 10.73 -3.73
CA PRO A 152 -11.92 11.88 -2.89
C PRO A 152 -10.61 12.56 -3.28
N ALA A 153 -9.59 11.78 -3.67
CA ALA A 153 -8.30 12.33 -4.07
C ALA A 153 -8.41 13.19 -5.34
N VAL A 154 -9.14 12.73 -6.36
CA VAL A 154 -9.36 13.48 -7.61
C VAL A 154 -10.05 14.81 -7.35
N ILE A 155 -11.11 14.83 -6.52
CA ILE A 155 -11.84 16.06 -6.20
C ILE A 155 -10.94 17.04 -5.45
N ILE A 156 -10.22 16.59 -4.42
CA ILE A 156 -9.34 17.45 -3.64
C ILE A 156 -8.27 18.08 -4.55
N VAL A 157 -7.68 17.30 -5.47
CA VAL A 157 -6.70 17.82 -6.44
C VAL A 157 -7.35 18.85 -7.37
N ALA A 158 -8.55 18.58 -7.90
CA ALA A 158 -9.27 19.52 -8.75
C ALA A 158 -9.60 20.83 -8.01
N MET A 159 -10.07 20.73 -6.76
CA MET A 159 -10.37 21.88 -5.90
C MET A 159 -9.13 22.73 -5.60
N MET A 160 -8.01 22.10 -5.26
CA MET A 160 -6.74 22.81 -5.07
C MET A 160 -6.29 23.50 -6.37
N GLY A 161 -6.47 22.85 -7.52
CA GLY A 161 -6.18 23.42 -8.83
C GLY A 161 -7.01 24.67 -9.14
N ILE A 162 -8.34 24.58 -8.99
CA ILE A 162 -9.25 25.70 -9.22
C ILE A 162 -8.97 26.85 -8.25
N GLY A 163 -8.79 26.56 -6.96
CA GLY A 163 -8.47 27.56 -5.95
C GLY A 163 -7.15 28.27 -6.23
N THR A 164 -6.11 27.52 -6.62
CA THR A 164 -4.81 28.08 -7.00
C THR A 164 -4.93 28.95 -8.25
N PHE A 165 -5.62 28.48 -9.29
CA PHE A 165 -5.87 29.26 -10.51
C PHE A 165 -6.57 30.59 -10.20
N MET A 166 -7.60 30.54 -9.36
CA MET A 166 -8.33 31.73 -8.93
C MET A 166 -7.43 32.73 -8.19
N LEU A 167 -6.64 32.26 -7.23
CA LEU A 167 -5.74 33.11 -6.45
C LEU A 167 -4.61 33.72 -7.30
N VAL A 168 -4.08 32.99 -8.28
CA VAL A 168 -2.94 33.45 -9.09
C VAL A 168 -3.38 34.35 -10.26
N PHE A 169 -4.53 34.10 -10.88
CA PHE A 169 -4.94 34.81 -12.10
C PHE A 169 -6.12 35.75 -11.92
N VAL A 170 -7.11 35.39 -11.09
CA VAL A 170 -8.37 36.13 -10.99
C VAL A 170 -8.28 37.22 -9.92
N VAL A 171 -7.85 36.86 -8.70
CA VAL A 171 -7.75 37.80 -7.58
C VAL A 171 -6.85 39.01 -7.89
N PRO A 172 -5.67 38.88 -8.52
CA PRO A 172 -4.83 40.03 -8.84
C PRO A 172 -5.47 41.00 -9.82
N LYS A 173 -6.18 40.49 -10.85
CA LYS A 173 -6.88 41.33 -11.83
C LYS A 173 -7.98 42.18 -11.18
N ILE A 174 -8.72 41.56 -10.28
CA ILE A 174 -9.75 42.25 -9.49
C ILE A 174 -9.11 43.27 -8.55
N THR A 175 -7.98 42.92 -7.92
CA THR A 175 -7.24 43.83 -7.04
C THR A 175 -6.72 45.06 -7.78
N SER A 176 -6.18 44.89 -9.00
CA SER A 176 -5.71 46.02 -9.82
C SER A 176 -6.84 46.96 -10.21
N MET A 177 -8.06 46.45 -10.41
CA MET A 177 -9.23 47.30 -10.68
C MET A 177 -9.64 48.12 -9.44
N PHE A 178 -9.30 47.67 -8.24
CA PHE A 178 -9.63 48.35 -6.99
C PHE A 178 -8.52 49.27 -6.48
N ALA A 179 -7.28 49.12 -6.96
CA ALA A 179 -6.16 49.98 -6.55
C ALA A 179 -6.37 51.46 -6.92
N ASP A 180 -7.17 51.73 -7.96
CA ASP A 180 -7.46 53.09 -8.44
C ASP A 180 -8.55 53.80 -7.61
N PHE A 181 -9.31 53.04 -6.82
CA PHE A 181 -10.32 53.57 -5.91
C PHE A 181 -9.71 53.57 -4.50
N ASN A 182 -9.43 54.75 -3.93
CA ASN A 182 -8.87 54.94 -2.57
C ASN A 182 -9.82 54.49 -1.43
N ALA A 183 -10.62 53.44 -1.64
CA ALA A 183 -11.55 52.87 -0.69
C ALA A 183 -10.86 51.84 0.21
N GLU A 184 -11.23 51.82 1.49
CA GLU A 184 -10.73 50.82 2.42
C GLU A 184 -11.32 49.44 2.12
N LEU A 185 -10.46 48.48 1.75
CA LEU A 185 -10.89 47.12 1.50
C LEU A 185 -11.31 46.41 2.80
N PRO A 186 -12.42 45.63 2.78
CA PRO A 186 -12.83 44.78 3.89
C PRO A 186 -11.78 43.74 4.28
N LEU A 187 -11.80 43.30 5.54
CA LEU A 187 -10.84 42.32 6.08
C LEU A 187 -10.80 40.99 5.31
N PRO A 188 -11.92 40.36 4.90
CA PRO A 188 -11.89 39.13 4.10
C PRO A 188 -11.15 39.30 2.77
N THR A 189 -11.36 40.44 2.10
CA THR A 189 -10.67 40.77 0.84
C THR A 189 -9.18 41.01 1.06
N LYS A 190 -8.80 41.72 2.14
CA LYS A 190 -7.37 41.94 2.50
C LYS A 190 -6.62 40.62 2.74
N ILE A 191 -7.23 39.66 3.44
CA ILE A 191 -6.64 38.32 3.65
C ILE A 191 -6.46 37.61 2.30
N LEU A 192 -7.49 37.61 1.46
CA LEU A 192 -7.46 36.94 0.16
C LEU A 192 -6.36 37.51 -0.76
N ILE A 193 -6.24 38.84 -0.81
CA ILE A 193 -5.21 39.54 -1.58
C ILE A 193 -3.83 39.24 -1.01
N SER A 194 -3.66 39.21 0.32
CA SER A 194 -2.37 38.88 0.93
C SER A 194 -1.92 37.46 0.58
N VAL A 195 -2.83 36.49 0.60
CA VAL A 195 -2.55 35.10 0.21
C VAL A 195 -2.23 35.01 -1.29
N SER A 196 -3.03 35.68 -2.13
CA SER A 196 -2.82 35.76 -3.58
C SER A 196 -1.47 36.39 -3.92
N ASN A 197 -1.15 37.56 -3.38
CA ASN A 197 0.14 38.24 -3.60
C ASN A 197 1.31 37.37 -3.16
N THR A 198 1.22 36.68 -2.01
CA THR A 198 2.27 35.75 -1.57
C THR A 198 2.46 34.60 -2.56
N LEU A 199 1.37 34.02 -3.07
CA LEU A 199 1.42 32.96 -4.08
C LEU A 199 1.96 33.43 -5.43
N VAL A 200 1.61 34.63 -5.89
CA VAL A 200 2.07 35.18 -7.18
C VAL A 200 3.54 35.59 -7.10
N THR A 201 3.94 36.32 -6.06
CA THR A 201 5.29 36.89 -5.93
C THR A 201 6.31 35.87 -5.44
N HIS A 202 5.93 34.99 -4.51
CA HIS A 202 6.83 34.02 -3.88
C HIS A 202 6.41 32.57 -4.19
N GLY A 203 5.67 32.33 -5.28
CA GLY A 203 5.08 31.01 -5.60
C GLY A 203 6.08 29.85 -5.61
N LEU A 204 7.29 30.06 -6.14
CA LEU A 204 8.36 29.05 -6.11
C LEU A 204 8.81 28.72 -4.67
N ILE A 205 8.91 29.74 -3.81
CA ILE A 205 9.29 29.58 -2.39
C ILE A 205 8.15 28.90 -1.63
N VAL A 206 6.90 29.29 -1.86
CA VAL A 206 5.72 28.65 -1.25
C VAL A 206 5.64 27.18 -1.66
N LEU A 207 5.84 26.87 -2.95
CA LEU A 207 5.88 25.51 -3.44
C LEU A 207 7.02 24.70 -2.80
N PHE A 208 8.21 25.29 -2.69
CA PHE A 208 9.34 24.65 -2.03
C PHE A 208 9.07 24.36 -0.55
N ILE A 209 8.52 25.33 0.20
CA ILE A 209 8.11 25.17 1.60
C ILE A 209 7.05 24.08 1.73
N LEU A 210 6.05 24.06 0.83
CA LEU A 210 5.00 23.04 0.83
C LEU A 210 5.58 21.65 0.59
N ILE A 211 6.47 21.49 -0.40
CA ILE A 211 7.15 20.21 -0.68
C ILE A 211 7.99 19.78 0.53
N LEU A 212 8.75 20.69 1.12
CA LEU A 212 9.57 20.42 2.30
C LEU A 212 8.70 20.02 3.50
N PHE A 213 7.59 20.70 3.71
CA PHE A 213 6.62 20.41 4.76
C PHE A 213 5.98 19.02 4.59
N ILE A 214 5.51 18.70 3.38
CA ILE A 214 4.99 17.38 3.03
C ILE A 214 6.07 16.30 3.24
N PHE A 215 7.29 16.54 2.79
CA PHE A 215 8.41 15.63 2.97
C PHE A 215 8.71 15.37 4.45
N MET A 216 8.72 16.43 5.28
CA MET A 216 8.97 16.34 6.71
C MET A 216 7.86 15.56 7.43
N ILE A 217 6.59 15.85 7.10
CA ILE A 217 5.43 15.09 7.60
C ILE A 217 5.56 13.63 7.21
N VAL A 218 5.80 13.32 5.93
CA VAL A 218 5.94 11.94 5.45
C VAL A 218 7.08 11.22 6.17
N LYS A 219 8.21 11.90 6.42
CA LYS A 219 9.35 11.34 7.16
C LYS A 219 8.97 11.06 8.61
N ILE A 220 8.31 11.98 9.30
CA ILE A 220 7.81 11.81 10.68
C ILE A 220 6.82 10.65 10.74
N LEU A 221 5.84 10.61 9.84
CA LEU A 221 4.84 9.54 9.74
C LEU A 221 5.43 8.18 9.34
N LYS A 222 6.64 8.13 8.77
CA LYS A 222 7.37 6.88 8.53
C LYS A 222 8.09 6.36 9.79
N THR A 223 8.40 7.21 10.76
CA THR A 223 9.03 6.79 12.03
C THR A 223 8.08 5.94 12.87
N TYR A 224 8.64 5.09 13.76
CA TYR A 224 7.85 4.24 14.65
C TYR A 224 6.89 5.06 15.53
N LYS A 225 7.40 6.13 16.18
CA LYS A 225 6.58 7.01 17.03
C LYS A 225 5.48 7.71 16.23
N GLY A 226 5.80 8.26 15.05
CA GLY A 226 4.83 8.91 14.18
C GLY A 226 3.72 7.97 13.73
N LYS A 227 4.06 6.77 13.27
CA LYS A 227 3.07 5.72 12.93
C LYS A 227 2.18 5.38 14.12
N TYR A 228 2.78 5.19 15.29
CA TYR A 228 2.04 4.78 16.49
C TYR A 228 0.98 5.80 16.91
N TYR A 229 1.34 7.08 16.97
CA TYR A 229 0.39 8.16 17.32
C TYR A 229 -0.63 8.41 16.22
N MET A 230 -0.23 8.44 14.96
CA MET A 230 -1.15 8.62 13.84
C MET A 230 -2.20 7.51 13.80
N GLN A 231 -1.78 6.25 13.95
CA GLN A 231 -2.69 5.12 14.00
C GLN A 231 -3.61 5.16 15.23
N ALA A 232 -3.13 5.67 16.37
CA ALA A 232 -3.97 5.89 17.54
C ALA A 232 -5.04 6.98 17.29
N LEU A 233 -4.67 8.06 16.60
CA LEU A 233 -5.56 9.15 16.24
C LEU A 233 -6.64 8.66 15.26
N LEU A 234 -6.23 7.94 14.21
CA LEU A 234 -7.15 7.38 13.22
C LEU A 234 -8.12 6.35 13.81
N LEU A 235 -7.72 5.62 14.86
CA LEU A 235 -8.63 4.73 15.61
C LEU A 235 -9.66 5.49 16.46
N LYS A 236 -9.52 6.81 16.65
CA LYS A 236 -10.45 7.66 17.42
C LYS A 236 -11.35 8.53 16.53
N THR A 237 -11.00 8.75 15.27
CA THR A 237 -11.81 9.57 14.38
C THR A 237 -13.05 8.78 13.92
N PRO A 238 -14.29 9.30 14.08
CA PRO A 238 -15.52 8.51 13.87
C PRO A 238 -15.62 7.86 12.48
N ILE A 239 -15.25 8.59 11.44
CA ILE A 239 -15.34 8.15 10.03
C ILE A 239 -14.35 7.01 9.74
N PHE A 240 -13.08 7.18 10.15
CA PHE A 240 -12.02 6.23 9.81
C PHE A 240 -11.85 5.10 10.83
N SER A 241 -12.27 5.29 12.09
CA SER A 241 -12.10 4.30 13.16
C SER A 241 -12.78 2.98 12.82
N SER A 242 -14.05 3.04 12.39
CA SER A 242 -14.83 1.85 12.04
C SER A 242 -14.16 1.07 10.89
N ILE A 243 -13.77 1.78 9.82
CA ILE A 243 -13.07 1.21 8.67
C ILE A 243 -11.77 0.53 9.07
N ILE A 244 -10.93 1.23 9.84
CA ILE A 244 -9.61 0.73 10.24
C ILE A 244 -9.76 -0.49 11.13
N LYS A 245 -10.71 -0.49 12.07
CA LYS A 245 -10.98 -1.68 12.90
C LYS A 245 -11.42 -2.85 12.04
N LYS A 246 -12.41 -2.68 11.17
CA LYS A 246 -12.90 -3.74 10.26
C LYS A 246 -11.78 -4.32 9.39
N ILE A 247 -10.93 -3.47 8.79
CA ILE A 247 -9.76 -3.91 7.99
C ILE A 247 -8.78 -4.73 8.84
N ASN A 248 -8.48 -4.29 10.07
CA ASN A 248 -7.52 -4.99 10.92
C ASN A 248 -8.12 -6.30 11.47
N LEU A 249 -9.42 -6.36 11.75
CA LEU A 249 -10.12 -7.56 12.19
C LEU A 249 -10.24 -8.60 11.07
N ALA A 250 -10.57 -8.17 9.85
CA ALA A 250 -10.55 -9.02 8.65
C ALA A 250 -9.17 -9.67 8.47
N LYS A 251 -8.10 -8.86 8.50
CA LYS A 251 -6.71 -9.36 8.38
C LYS A 251 -6.34 -10.30 9.52
N PHE A 252 -6.64 -9.93 10.76
CA PHE A 252 -6.40 -10.75 11.94
C PHE A 252 -7.04 -12.13 11.79
N ALA A 253 -8.34 -12.17 11.52
CA ALA A 253 -9.11 -13.40 11.45
C ALA A 253 -8.66 -14.26 10.27
N ARG A 254 -8.48 -13.65 9.08
CA ARG A 254 -8.02 -14.33 7.87
C ARG A 254 -6.62 -14.94 8.06
N THR A 255 -5.68 -14.18 8.61
CA THR A 255 -4.30 -14.65 8.78
C THR A 255 -4.20 -15.74 9.84
N ILE A 256 -4.88 -15.62 10.98
CA ILE A 256 -4.89 -16.69 11.98
C ILE A 256 -5.55 -17.94 11.41
N SER A 257 -6.73 -17.82 10.79
CA SER A 257 -7.41 -18.96 10.14
C SER A 257 -6.50 -19.68 9.15
N SER A 258 -5.88 -18.95 8.22
CA SER A 258 -4.96 -19.52 7.22
C SER A 258 -3.75 -20.23 7.83
N LEU A 259 -3.20 -19.69 8.92
CA LEU A 259 -2.05 -20.31 9.61
C LEU A 259 -2.48 -21.56 10.40
N LEU A 260 -3.64 -21.53 11.06
CA LEU A 260 -4.16 -22.68 11.80
C LEU A 260 -4.54 -23.84 10.87
N LYS A 261 -5.11 -23.56 9.69
CA LYS A 261 -5.36 -24.58 8.65
C LYS A 261 -4.11 -25.31 8.16
N THR A 262 -2.93 -24.72 8.39
CA THR A 262 -1.63 -25.32 8.04
C THR A 262 -0.93 -25.98 9.22
N ASP A 263 -1.68 -26.32 10.28
CA ASP A 263 -1.19 -26.99 11.49
C ASP A 263 -0.08 -26.22 12.23
N ILE A 264 0.03 -24.91 12.00
CA ILE A 264 1.01 -24.07 12.70
C ILE A 264 0.55 -23.83 14.14
N MET A 265 1.44 -24.13 15.08
CA MET A 265 1.20 -23.92 16.51
C MET A 265 0.65 -22.50 16.80
N ILE A 266 -0.47 -22.44 17.54
CA ILE A 266 -1.22 -21.21 17.84
C ILE A 266 -0.33 -20.05 18.33
N ILE A 267 0.66 -20.32 19.18
CA ILE A 267 1.60 -19.30 19.68
C ILE A 267 2.41 -18.68 18.52
N LYS A 268 2.91 -19.51 17.59
CA LYS A 268 3.63 -19.05 16.38
C LYS A 268 2.68 -18.29 15.46
N THR A 269 1.43 -18.74 15.34
CA THR A 269 0.37 -18.08 14.56
C THR A 269 0.11 -16.65 15.01
N PHE A 270 -0.03 -16.39 16.32
CA PHE A 270 -0.21 -15.04 16.85
C PHE A 270 1.02 -14.14 16.61
N LYS A 271 2.23 -14.68 16.73
CA LYS A 271 3.48 -13.93 16.46
C LYS A 271 3.60 -13.53 14.98
N ILE A 272 3.40 -14.48 14.07
CA ILE A 272 3.43 -14.22 12.62
C ILE A 272 2.35 -13.21 12.25
N THR A 273 1.12 -13.39 12.77
CA THR A 273 0.02 -12.45 12.53
C THR A 273 0.41 -11.06 13.00
N GLY A 274 0.94 -10.92 14.22
CA GLY A 274 1.43 -9.65 14.75
C GLY A 274 2.48 -8.99 13.84
N ASN A 275 3.41 -9.77 13.27
CA ASN A 275 4.45 -9.23 12.38
C ASN A 275 3.91 -8.74 11.04
N VAL A 276 2.83 -9.33 10.51
CA VAL A 276 2.21 -8.87 9.25
C VAL A 276 1.13 -7.82 9.45
N MET A 277 0.68 -7.58 10.68
CA MET A 277 -0.25 -6.49 10.97
C MET A 277 0.37 -5.11 10.72
N GLY A 278 -0.27 -4.32 9.86
CA GLY A 278 0.17 -2.96 9.55
C GLY A 278 -0.09 -1.94 10.67
N ASN A 279 -1.10 -2.20 11.52
CA ASN A 279 -1.40 -1.36 12.67
C ASN A 279 -0.57 -1.79 13.90
N LEU A 280 0.23 -0.86 14.42
CA LEU A 280 1.17 -1.10 15.51
C LEU A 280 0.48 -1.44 16.84
N HIS A 281 -0.76 -0.98 17.05
CA HIS A 281 -1.53 -1.33 18.25
C HIS A 281 -2.00 -2.79 18.20
N TYR A 282 -2.51 -3.24 17.05
CA TYR A 282 -2.83 -4.66 16.84
C TYR A 282 -1.58 -5.53 16.91
N ARG A 283 -0.47 -5.10 16.28
CA ARG A 283 0.82 -5.82 16.37
C ARG A 283 1.27 -6.00 17.82
N LYS A 284 1.28 -4.93 18.62
CA LYS A 284 1.67 -5.00 20.03
C LYS A 284 0.73 -5.90 20.84
N ALA A 285 -0.57 -5.79 20.61
CA ALA A 285 -1.57 -6.63 21.27
C ALA A 285 -1.36 -8.12 20.93
N LEU A 286 -1.15 -8.47 19.66
CA LEU A 286 -0.92 -9.85 19.23
C LEU A 286 0.39 -10.45 19.76
N MET A 287 1.44 -9.63 19.87
CA MET A 287 2.70 -10.06 20.48
C MET A 287 2.54 -10.36 21.97
N ASP A 288 1.83 -9.49 22.70
CA ASP A 288 1.48 -9.74 24.11
C ASP A 288 0.55 -10.96 24.26
N MET A 289 -0.40 -11.12 23.35
CA MET A 289 -1.29 -12.28 23.32
C MET A 289 -0.52 -13.58 23.17
N ALA A 290 0.45 -13.64 22.25
CA ALA A 290 1.29 -14.82 22.07
C ALA A 290 2.07 -15.19 23.33
N GLU A 291 2.60 -14.20 24.06
CA GLU A 291 3.32 -14.45 25.32
C GLU A 291 2.40 -14.92 26.45
N LYS A 292 1.15 -14.42 26.50
CA LYS A 292 0.15 -14.88 27.48
C LYS A 292 -0.37 -16.29 27.18
N ILE A 293 -0.62 -16.60 25.91
CA ILE A 293 -1.02 -17.95 25.47
C ILE A 293 0.11 -18.94 25.78
N LYS A 294 1.37 -18.55 25.55
CA LYS A 294 2.54 -19.37 25.92
C LYS A 294 2.60 -19.70 27.42
N LYS A 295 2.05 -18.84 28.28
CA LYS A 295 1.95 -19.05 29.73
C LYS A 295 0.70 -19.84 30.16
N GLY A 296 -0.08 -20.37 29.21
CA GLY A 296 -1.29 -21.16 29.49
C GLY A 296 -2.58 -20.34 29.56
N GLY A 297 -2.58 -19.07 29.15
CA GLY A 297 -3.81 -18.28 29.07
C GLY A 297 -4.71 -18.75 27.91
N GLN A 298 -6.02 -18.84 28.18
CA GLN A 298 -7.05 -19.14 27.15
C GLN A 298 -7.14 -18.01 26.12
N ILE A 299 -7.38 -18.35 24.86
CA ILE A 299 -7.30 -17.39 23.74
C ILE A 299 -8.37 -16.31 23.89
N ASN A 300 -9.59 -16.72 24.20
CA ASN A 300 -10.71 -15.81 24.44
C ASN A 300 -10.42 -14.75 25.52
N GLU A 301 -9.89 -15.16 26.68
CA GLU A 301 -9.59 -14.27 27.81
C GLU A 301 -8.43 -13.32 27.47
N VAL A 302 -7.43 -13.80 26.74
CA VAL A 302 -6.33 -12.96 26.30
C VAL A 302 -6.82 -11.89 25.30
N ILE A 303 -7.73 -12.23 24.37
CA ILE A 303 -8.32 -11.25 23.43
C ILE A 303 -9.22 -10.24 24.15
N LYS A 304 -10.01 -10.70 25.13
CA LYS A 304 -10.93 -9.89 25.94
C LYS A 304 -10.24 -8.74 26.68
N ASN A 305 -8.95 -8.88 26.99
CA ASN A 305 -8.13 -7.81 27.58
C ASN A 305 -7.94 -6.58 26.66
N TYR A 306 -8.37 -6.65 25.40
CA TYR A 306 -8.17 -5.60 24.40
C TYR A 306 -9.50 -5.11 23.78
N PRO A 307 -10.48 -4.64 24.58
CA PRO A 307 -11.83 -4.31 24.12
C PRO A 307 -11.89 -3.14 23.11
N LYS A 308 -10.86 -2.28 23.10
CA LYS A 308 -10.77 -1.17 22.14
C LYS A 308 -10.43 -1.62 20.72
N LEU A 309 -9.78 -2.78 20.58
CA LEU A 309 -9.31 -3.36 19.33
C LEU A 309 -10.20 -4.52 18.87
N PHE A 310 -10.69 -5.32 19.82
CA PHE A 310 -11.49 -6.52 19.56
C PHE A 310 -12.89 -6.32 20.17
N PRO A 311 -13.92 -6.12 19.32
CA PRO A 311 -15.30 -6.03 19.77
C PRO A 311 -15.80 -7.32 20.44
N PRO A 312 -16.87 -7.26 21.26
CA PRO A 312 -17.40 -8.43 21.97
C PRO A 312 -17.71 -9.63 21.07
N ILE A 313 -18.23 -9.38 19.85
CA ILE A 313 -18.54 -10.44 18.88
C ILE A 313 -17.29 -11.26 18.51
N VAL A 314 -16.11 -10.64 18.44
CA VAL A 314 -14.85 -11.35 18.14
C VAL A 314 -14.47 -12.27 19.29
N VAL A 315 -14.60 -11.79 20.54
CA VAL A 315 -14.33 -12.60 21.73
C VAL A 315 -15.27 -13.80 21.79
N GLN A 316 -16.56 -13.60 21.48
CA GLN A 316 -17.56 -14.66 21.46
C GLN A 316 -17.25 -15.71 20.39
N MET A 317 -16.95 -15.29 19.16
CA MET A 317 -16.61 -16.21 18.07
C MET A 317 -15.34 -17.02 18.39
N VAL A 318 -14.32 -16.38 18.97
CA VAL A 318 -13.13 -17.10 19.43
C VAL A 318 -13.46 -18.07 20.56
N THR A 319 -14.34 -17.69 21.49
CA THR A 319 -14.79 -18.59 22.58
C THR A 319 -15.47 -19.83 22.01
N ILE A 320 -16.38 -19.65 21.04
CA ILE A 320 -17.06 -20.78 20.39
C ILE A 320 -16.02 -21.67 19.69
N GLY A 321 -15.10 -21.08 18.91
CA GLY A 321 -14.10 -21.84 18.16
C GLY A 321 -13.09 -22.57 19.04
N GLU A 322 -12.72 -21.98 20.18
CA GLU A 322 -11.86 -22.61 21.18
C GLU A 322 -12.57 -23.78 21.88
N GLN A 323 -13.88 -23.64 22.17
CA GLN A 323 -14.68 -24.69 22.80
C GLN A 323 -15.02 -25.85 21.87
N THR A 324 -15.28 -25.58 20.59
CA THR A 324 -15.62 -26.60 19.59
C THR A 324 -14.40 -27.21 18.90
N GLY A 325 -13.22 -26.61 19.07
CA GLY A 325 -12.01 -27.00 18.35
C GLY A 325 -11.94 -26.50 16.90
N GLU A 326 -12.92 -25.71 16.45
CA GLU A 326 -13.09 -25.24 15.06
C GLU A 326 -12.65 -23.77 14.89
N LEU A 327 -11.62 -23.35 15.63
CA LEU A 327 -11.18 -21.95 15.67
C LEU A 327 -10.75 -21.43 14.28
N ASP A 328 -10.14 -22.28 13.47
CA ASP A 328 -9.71 -21.95 12.11
C ASP A 328 -10.90 -21.66 11.18
N ASN A 329 -11.99 -22.44 11.28
CA ASN A 329 -13.20 -22.25 10.48
C ASN A 329 -14.02 -21.05 10.96
N ILE A 330 -14.20 -20.87 12.27
CA ILE A 330 -14.94 -19.71 12.79
C ILE A 330 -14.21 -18.40 12.52
N LEU A 331 -12.87 -18.38 12.59
CA LEU A 331 -12.10 -17.21 12.19
C LEU A 331 -12.14 -16.94 10.68
N LEU A 332 -12.35 -17.98 9.85
CA LEU A 332 -12.57 -17.78 8.42
C LEU A 332 -13.89 -17.06 8.16
N GLU A 333 -14.98 -17.50 8.80
CA GLU A 333 -16.29 -16.86 8.70
C GLU A 333 -16.23 -15.41 9.21
N LEU A 334 -15.55 -15.19 10.34
CA LEU A 334 -15.34 -13.85 10.89
C LEU A 334 -14.53 -12.96 9.94
N ALA A 335 -13.55 -13.51 9.25
CA ALA A 335 -12.79 -12.80 8.23
C ALA A 335 -13.68 -12.37 7.07
N GLU A 336 -14.49 -13.28 6.54
CA GLU A 336 -15.41 -13.01 5.43
C GLU A 336 -16.48 -12.00 5.80
N PHE A 337 -17.02 -12.08 7.02
CA PHE A 337 -17.92 -11.08 7.58
C PHE A 337 -17.28 -9.68 7.55
N TYR A 338 -16.07 -9.52 8.12
CA TYR A 338 -15.43 -8.21 8.14
C TYR A 338 -14.92 -7.75 6.77
N GLU A 339 -14.53 -8.66 5.88
CA GLU A 339 -14.19 -8.33 4.49
C GLU A 339 -15.41 -7.75 3.74
N ASN A 340 -16.59 -8.32 3.95
CA ASN A 340 -17.85 -7.82 3.39
C ASN A 340 -18.24 -6.47 4.00
N GLU A 341 -18.10 -6.32 5.31
CA GLU A 341 -18.33 -5.04 6.00
C GLU A 341 -17.38 -3.93 5.49
N VAL A 342 -16.11 -4.26 5.22
CA VAL A 342 -15.16 -3.33 4.59
C VAL A 342 -15.62 -2.97 3.19
N ASP A 343 -16.02 -3.95 2.38
CA ASP A 343 -16.50 -3.73 1.01
C ASP A 343 -17.70 -2.78 0.96
N GLN A 344 -18.73 -3.05 1.76
CA GLN A 344 -19.90 -2.18 1.88
C GLN A 344 -19.51 -0.76 2.32
N THR A 345 -18.62 -0.66 3.32
CA THR A 345 -18.17 0.65 3.80
C THR A 345 -17.37 1.40 2.72
N MET A 346 -16.55 0.70 1.93
CA MET A 346 -15.79 1.30 0.82
C MET A 346 -16.70 1.78 -0.30
N ASN A 347 -17.75 1.02 -0.63
CA ASN A 347 -18.74 1.38 -1.66
C ASN A 347 -19.58 2.60 -1.25
N ASN A 348 -19.89 2.74 0.04
CA ASN A 348 -20.64 3.87 0.58
C ASN A 348 -19.76 5.08 0.95
N LEU A 349 -18.42 4.92 0.90
CA LEU A 349 -17.48 5.97 1.30
C LEU A 349 -17.66 7.28 0.51
N PRO A 350 -17.88 7.26 -0.81
CA PRO A 350 -18.14 8.48 -1.57
C PRO A 350 -19.35 9.26 -1.04
N SER A 351 -20.47 8.59 -0.78
CA SER A 351 -21.71 9.21 -0.27
C SER A 351 -21.55 9.82 1.14
N ILE A 352 -20.62 9.29 1.95
CA ILE A 352 -20.29 9.84 3.27
C ILE A 352 -19.42 11.10 3.12
N ILE A 353 -18.48 11.10 2.18
CA ILE A 353 -17.51 12.19 1.99
C ILE A 353 -18.11 13.35 1.19
N GLU A 354 -19.03 13.08 0.27
CA GLU A 354 -19.61 14.06 -0.65
C GLU A 354 -20.24 15.29 0.06
N PRO A 355 -21.09 15.16 1.11
CA PRO A 355 -21.64 16.32 1.80
C PRO A 355 -20.56 17.23 2.41
N ILE A 356 -19.47 16.63 2.90
CA ILE A 356 -18.33 17.38 3.46
C ILE A 356 -17.62 18.16 2.35
N LEU A 357 -17.43 17.54 1.18
CA LEU A 357 -16.81 18.18 0.02
C LEU A 357 -17.67 19.32 -0.53
N ILE A 358 -18.99 19.13 -0.63
CA ILE A 358 -19.93 20.17 -1.09
C ILE A 358 -19.96 21.34 -0.11
N LEU A 359 -20.02 21.07 1.20
CA LEU A 359 -19.97 22.12 2.23
C LEU A 359 -18.67 22.91 2.12
N PHE A 360 -17.53 22.22 2.01
CA PHE A 360 -16.23 22.86 1.89
C PHE A 360 -16.10 23.67 0.60
N LEU A 361 -16.55 23.14 -0.54
CA LEU A 361 -16.57 23.85 -1.82
C LEU A 361 -17.48 25.09 -1.75
N GLY A 362 -18.69 24.95 -1.21
CA GLY A 362 -19.64 26.04 -1.04
C GLY A 362 -19.08 27.14 -0.13
N CYS A 363 -18.45 26.77 0.98
CA CYS A 363 -17.76 27.73 1.85
C CYS A 363 -16.59 28.41 1.14
N ALA A 364 -15.78 27.68 0.38
CA ALA A 364 -14.65 28.25 -0.36
C ALA A 364 -15.12 29.23 -1.44
N VAL A 365 -16.08 28.82 -2.28
CA VAL A 365 -16.66 29.66 -3.34
C VAL A 365 -17.42 30.85 -2.75
N GLY A 366 -18.19 30.64 -1.68
CA GLY A 366 -18.91 31.71 -0.97
C GLY A 366 -17.97 32.74 -0.36
N ALA A 367 -16.90 32.31 0.31
CA ALA A 367 -15.87 33.20 0.85
C ALA A 367 -15.20 34.01 -0.27
N MET A 368 -14.93 33.39 -1.41
CA MET A 368 -14.39 34.09 -2.59
C MET A 368 -15.39 35.09 -3.16
N ALA A 369 -16.66 34.72 -3.31
CA ALA A 369 -17.70 35.60 -3.81
C ALA A 369 -17.85 36.84 -2.92
N VAL A 370 -17.91 36.65 -1.59
CA VAL A 370 -17.95 37.76 -0.63
C VAL A 370 -16.71 38.65 -0.75
N ALA A 371 -15.52 38.05 -0.85
CA ALA A 371 -14.27 38.80 -0.96
C ALA A 371 -14.17 39.62 -2.25
N ILE A 372 -14.82 39.21 -3.34
CA ILE A 372 -14.84 39.92 -4.63
C ILE A 372 -15.96 40.95 -4.70
N VAL A 373 -17.18 40.59 -4.29
CA VAL A 373 -18.39 41.42 -4.44
C VAL A 373 -18.44 42.54 -3.40
N MET A 374 -17.98 42.30 -2.17
CA MET A 374 -18.05 43.31 -1.10
C MET A 374 -17.27 44.61 -1.44
N PRO A 375 -16.04 44.56 -1.99
CA PRO A 375 -15.35 45.75 -2.49
C PRO A 375 -16.12 46.52 -3.58
N MET A 376 -16.87 45.83 -4.43
CA MET A 376 -17.67 46.49 -5.48
C MET A 376 -18.74 47.39 -4.85
N TYR A 377 -19.43 46.93 -3.81
CA TYR A 377 -20.42 47.75 -3.10
C TYR A 377 -19.81 48.95 -2.37
N SER A 378 -18.63 48.79 -1.75
CA SER A 378 -17.94 49.91 -1.09
C SER A 378 -17.52 51.00 -2.06
N ILE A 379 -17.21 50.64 -3.30
CA ILE A 379 -16.84 51.62 -4.34
C ILE A 379 -18.10 52.29 -4.90
N THR A 380 -19.17 51.54 -5.18
CA THR A 380 -20.43 52.15 -5.62
C THR A 380 -20.95 53.17 -4.62
N THR A 381 -20.89 52.87 -3.32
CA THR A 381 -21.29 53.80 -2.25
C THR A 381 -20.33 54.96 -2.00
N ALA A 382 -19.07 54.85 -2.44
CA ALA A 382 -18.10 55.93 -2.37
C ALA A 382 -18.15 56.88 -3.58
N ILE A 383 -18.71 56.42 -4.71
CA ILE A 383 -18.86 57.21 -5.95
C ILE A 383 -20.24 57.87 -6.03
N SER A 384 -21.28 57.25 -5.46
CA SER A 384 -22.62 57.85 -5.26
C SER A 384 -22.64 58.79 -4.06
#